data_AF-A0A7J8P6R9-F1
#
_entry.id   AF-A0A7J8P6R9-F1
#
_cell.length_a   1.000
_cell.length_b   1.000
_cell.length_c   1.000
_cell.angle_alpha   90.00
_cell.angle_beta   90.00
_cell.angle_gamma   90.00
#
_symmetry.space_group_name_H-M   'P 1'
#
loop_
_entity.id
_entity.type
_entity.pdbx_description
1 polymer ?
#
loop_
_entity_poly.entity_id
_entity_poly.type
_entity_poly.pdbx_seq_one_letter_code
_entity_poly.pdbx_strand_id
1 'polypeptide(L)'
;MIRTLLECEEVRAVISIGCCYNLLSEEGFANARIQYGFPMSCGVKSVNLSLGKSSRDLACQSAERWKSLGKDAGLHNFELHAFRAAFQMVLHKYFPEVGISPSIGRQGKALRRKQQRKIIKSELQAEESTYSDLPQMACNMEEACSVTHSGESEAGNTSGVRSDVDALFTKMSLHTGSTCETTMSTYKYSLFEKFCQSGLCRLGLKPSDDINFLGIWKEVEPYVSLIGIYWSLRAAFGPLLETLILLDRLLFLQEQGDVLESVMLPIFDPAISPRNVAIIAKKPDAGISSHHSSR
;
A
#
# COMPACT_ATOMS: atom_id res chain seq x y z
N MET A 1 19.75 -6.19 6.15
CA MET A 1 20.26 -4.98 5.48
C MET A 1 21.00 -4.09 6.47
N ILE A 2 20.32 -3.25 7.27
CA ILE A 2 21.02 -2.32 8.20
C ILE A 2 21.90 -3.07 9.21
N ARG A 3 21.42 -4.15 9.83
CA ARG A 3 22.24 -4.96 10.73
C ARG A 3 23.39 -5.67 10.02
N THR A 4 23.14 -6.18 8.81
CA THR A 4 24.15 -6.82 7.95
C THR A 4 25.33 -5.90 7.66
N LEU A 5 25.11 -4.59 7.51
CA LEU A 5 26.20 -3.62 7.37
C LEU A 5 27.14 -3.62 8.60
N LEU A 6 26.57 -3.76 9.80
CA LEU A 6 27.35 -3.79 11.04
C LEU A 6 28.02 -5.14 11.28
N GLU A 7 27.33 -6.22 10.95
CA GLU A 7 27.75 -7.60 11.22
C GLU A 7 28.76 -8.13 10.19
N CYS A 8 28.77 -7.60 8.95
CA CYS A 8 29.66 -8.04 7.88
C CYS A 8 30.70 -6.98 7.54
N GLU A 9 31.98 -7.30 7.72
CA GLU A 9 33.12 -6.39 7.45
C GLU A 9 33.26 -6.03 5.96
N GLU A 10 32.93 -6.97 5.07
CA GLU A 10 33.00 -6.79 3.61
C GLU A 10 31.99 -5.78 3.09
N VAL A 11 30.86 -5.60 3.79
CA VAL A 11 29.85 -4.59 3.43
C VAL A 11 30.36 -3.22 3.88
N ARG A 12 30.67 -2.36 2.90
CA ARG A 12 31.22 -1.01 3.13
C ARG A 12 30.15 0.07 3.17
N ALA A 13 29.00 -0.14 2.53
CA ALA A 13 27.90 0.82 2.52
C ALA A 13 26.54 0.14 2.30
N VAL A 14 25.47 0.82 2.68
CA VAL A 14 24.09 0.44 2.39
C VAL A 14 23.27 1.66 1.99
N ILE A 15 22.37 1.48 1.03
CA ILE A 15 21.30 2.43 0.69
C ILE A 15 19.98 1.71 0.95
N SER A 16 19.28 2.11 1.99
CA SER A 16 18.03 1.48 2.43
C SER A 16 16.85 2.38 2.13
N ILE A 17 15.97 1.95 1.23
CA ILE A 17 14.69 2.60 0.91
C ILE A 17 13.57 1.78 1.53
N GLY A 18 12.80 2.37 2.44
CA GLY A 18 11.74 1.68 3.14
C GLY A 18 10.49 1.48 2.28
N CYS A 19 9.90 0.29 2.29
CA CYS A 19 8.69 0.01 1.51
C CYS A 19 7.62 -0.82 2.24
N CYS A 20 8.01 -1.75 3.13
CA CYS A 20 7.13 -2.75 3.74
C CYS A 20 7.13 -2.71 5.27
N TYR A 21 6.84 -1.56 5.87
CA TYR A 21 6.86 -1.40 7.33
C TYR A 21 5.86 -2.29 8.07
N ASN A 22 4.76 -2.66 7.44
CA ASN A 22 3.78 -3.61 7.97
C ASN A 22 4.37 -4.97 8.36
N LEU A 23 5.50 -5.36 7.76
CA LEU A 23 6.18 -6.62 8.01
C LEU A 23 7.25 -6.53 9.11
N LEU A 24 7.48 -5.36 9.70
CA LEU A 24 8.45 -5.23 10.78
C LEU A 24 7.96 -5.97 12.03
N SER A 25 8.88 -6.67 12.67
CA SER A 25 8.70 -7.26 14.00
C SER A 25 8.88 -6.18 15.08
N GLU A 26 8.12 -6.30 16.18
CA GLU A 26 8.17 -5.42 17.35
C GLU A 26 8.36 -6.20 18.66
N GLU A 27 8.95 -5.53 19.64
CA GLU A 27 9.15 -6.02 21.00
C GLU A 27 7.78 -6.27 21.68
N GLY A 28 7.64 -7.40 22.39
CA GLY A 28 6.38 -7.82 23.03
C GLY A 28 5.67 -9.03 22.41
N PHE A 29 6.18 -9.58 21.29
CA PHE A 29 5.83 -10.91 20.83
C PHE A 29 6.83 -11.92 21.40
N ALA A 30 6.32 -12.94 22.11
CA ALA A 30 7.11 -13.92 22.85
C ALA A 30 8.27 -14.48 22.02
N ASN A 31 9.51 -14.06 22.36
CA ASN A 31 10.77 -14.80 22.30
C ASN A 31 11.94 -13.84 22.48
N ALA A 32 12.65 -13.95 23.61
CA ALA A 32 13.80 -13.12 24.02
C ALA A 32 15.09 -13.30 23.18
N ARG A 33 14.97 -13.70 21.91
CA ARG A 33 16.09 -13.93 20.97
C ARG A 33 15.89 -13.32 19.59
N ILE A 34 14.79 -12.60 19.34
CA ILE A 34 14.48 -12.05 18.01
C ILE A 34 15.02 -10.62 17.94
N GLN A 35 15.97 -10.39 17.03
CA GLN A 35 16.33 -9.03 16.62
C GLN A 35 15.09 -8.37 15.97
N TYR A 36 14.52 -7.36 16.64
CA TYR A 36 13.32 -6.68 16.16
C TYR A 36 13.61 -5.69 15.02
N GLY A 37 12.61 -5.47 14.16
CA GLY A 37 12.63 -4.51 13.07
C GLY A 37 12.22 -3.10 13.47
N PHE A 38 11.59 -2.95 14.64
CA PHE A 38 11.32 -1.70 15.35
C PHE A 38 11.08 -2.00 16.85
N PRO A 39 11.50 -1.15 17.80
CA PRO A 39 12.54 -0.14 17.63
C PRO A 39 13.93 -0.78 17.50
N MET A 40 14.82 -0.15 16.74
CA MET A 40 16.20 -0.57 16.55
C MET A 40 17.15 0.18 17.49
N SER A 41 16.99 1.50 17.58
CA SER A 41 17.85 2.41 18.35
C SER A 41 17.68 2.26 19.86
N CYS A 42 18.74 2.50 20.61
CA CYS A 42 18.70 2.63 22.06
C CYS A 42 17.80 3.81 22.49
N GLY A 43 17.86 4.93 21.75
CA GLY A 43 17.01 6.10 22.02
C GLY A 43 15.51 5.77 22.01
N VAL A 44 15.00 5.13 20.95
CA VAL A 44 13.57 4.79 20.86
C VAL A 44 13.20 3.65 21.80
N LYS A 45 14.10 2.70 22.06
CA LYS A 45 13.90 1.66 23.09
C LYS A 45 13.72 2.27 24.48
N SER A 46 14.49 3.30 24.83
CA SER A 46 14.46 3.91 26.16
C SER A 46 13.10 4.55 26.52
N VAL A 47 12.33 4.96 25.50
CA VAL A 47 10.99 5.54 25.67
C VAL A 47 9.87 4.50 25.56
N ASN A 48 10.21 3.19 25.43
CA ASN A 48 9.27 2.07 25.33
C ASN A 48 8.17 2.27 24.26
N LEU A 49 8.54 2.83 23.10
CA LEU A 49 7.60 3.09 22.01
C LEU A 49 7.31 1.81 21.20
N SER A 50 6.05 1.43 21.09
CA SER A 50 5.55 0.39 20.17
C SER A 50 4.57 1.00 19.16
N LEU A 51 4.63 0.62 17.88
CA LEU A 51 3.70 1.14 16.86
C LEU A 51 2.47 0.24 16.74
N GLY A 52 2.64 -1.07 16.88
CA GLY A 52 1.58 -2.05 16.60
C GLY A 52 1.24 -2.17 15.11
N LYS A 53 0.48 -3.22 14.76
CA LYS A 53 0.21 -3.56 13.35
C LYS A 53 -0.46 -2.43 12.57
N SER A 54 -1.46 -1.77 13.14
CA SER A 54 -2.22 -0.72 12.46
C SER A 54 -1.36 0.49 12.09
N SER A 55 -0.47 0.92 13.00
CA SER A 55 0.43 2.04 12.74
C SER A 55 1.50 1.68 11.71
N ARG A 56 2.02 0.44 11.74
CA ARG A 56 2.93 -0.06 10.70
C ARG A 56 2.27 -0.18 9.33
N ASP A 57 1.02 -0.64 9.27
CA ASP A 57 0.18 -0.65 8.07
C ASP A 57 -0.07 0.78 7.56
N LEU A 58 -0.23 1.73 8.47
CA LEU A 58 -0.47 3.13 8.15
C LEU A 58 0.78 3.82 7.62
N ALA A 59 1.95 3.55 8.20
CA ALA A 59 3.24 3.95 7.65
C ALA A 59 3.45 3.37 6.24
N CYS A 60 2.72 2.33 5.83
CA CYS A 60 2.70 1.80 4.46
C CYS A 60 1.92 2.61 3.43
N GLN A 61 1.16 3.59 3.89
CA GLN A 61 0.31 4.42 3.03
C GLN A 61 1.00 5.74 2.71
N SER A 62 0.79 6.20 1.49
CA SER A 62 1.28 7.49 1.02
C SER A 62 0.10 8.44 0.86
N ALA A 63 0.30 9.66 1.38
CA ALA A 63 -0.64 10.76 1.23
C ALA A 63 -0.58 11.36 -0.19
N GLU A 64 0.58 11.32 -0.84
CA GLU A 64 0.86 11.96 -2.13
C GLU A 64 0.08 11.34 -3.27
N ARG A 65 -0.19 10.03 -3.21
CA ARG A 65 -1.09 9.36 -4.18
C ARG A 65 -2.51 9.93 -4.20
N TRP A 66 -2.89 10.72 -3.20
CA TRP A 66 -4.21 11.32 -3.11
C TRP A 66 -4.23 12.77 -3.57
N LYS A 67 -3.09 13.46 -3.48
CA LYS A 67 -2.95 14.80 -4.08
C LYS A 67 -3.23 14.76 -5.58
N SER A 68 -2.86 13.65 -6.25
CA SER A 68 -3.15 13.41 -7.66
C SER A 68 -4.53 12.80 -7.93
N LEU A 69 -5.31 12.50 -6.90
CA LEU A 69 -6.62 11.88 -7.05
C LEU A 69 -7.71 12.94 -7.20
N GLY A 70 -8.44 12.92 -8.32
CA GLY A 70 -9.59 13.80 -8.53
C GLY A 70 -10.70 13.60 -7.50
N LYS A 71 -11.55 14.62 -7.31
CA LYS A 71 -12.64 14.65 -6.34
C LYS A 71 -13.53 13.40 -6.39
N ASP A 72 -13.96 13.00 -7.57
CA ASP A 72 -14.88 11.87 -7.75
C ASP A 72 -14.23 10.54 -7.37
N ALA A 73 -12.97 10.34 -7.76
CA ALA A 73 -12.22 9.15 -7.38
C ALA A 73 -11.92 9.11 -5.87
N GLY A 74 -11.78 10.27 -5.21
CA GLY A 74 -11.70 10.39 -3.76
C GLY A 74 -12.98 9.94 -3.06
N LEU A 75 -14.12 10.51 -3.46
CA LEU A 75 -15.45 10.16 -2.93
C LEU A 75 -15.76 8.67 -3.12
N HIS A 76 -15.40 8.12 -4.28
CA HIS A 76 -15.53 6.69 -4.56
C HIS A 76 -14.75 5.80 -3.59
N ASN A 77 -13.55 6.22 -3.18
CA ASN A 77 -12.78 5.47 -2.19
C ASN A 77 -13.41 5.54 -0.80
N PHE A 78 -14.05 6.66 -0.44
CA PHE A 78 -14.76 6.77 0.84
C PHE A 78 -15.94 5.82 0.88
N GLU A 79 -16.70 5.73 -0.20
CA GLU A 79 -17.82 4.78 -0.28
C GLU A 79 -17.34 3.32 -0.19
N LEU A 80 -16.27 2.94 -0.90
CA LEU A 80 -15.70 1.60 -0.77
C LEU A 80 -15.21 1.30 0.65
N HIS A 81 -14.69 2.30 1.36
CA HIS A 81 -14.31 2.16 2.77
C HIS A 81 -15.53 2.02 3.68
N ALA A 82 -16.63 2.73 3.41
CA ALA A 82 -17.89 2.54 4.10
C ALA A 82 -18.46 1.13 3.89
N PHE A 83 -18.49 0.63 2.65
CA PHE A 83 -18.92 -0.73 2.35
C PHE A 83 -18.05 -1.77 3.04
N ARG A 84 -16.73 -1.55 3.09
CA ARG A 84 -15.82 -2.43 3.83
C ARG A 84 -16.11 -2.42 5.33
N ALA A 85 -16.41 -1.27 5.93
CA ALA A 85 -16.77 -1.16 7.34
C ALA A 85 -18.11 -1.86 7.64
N ALA A 86 -19.14 -1.61 6.83
CA ALA A 86 -20.43 -2.29 6.95
C ALA A 86 -20.32 -3.81 6.73
N PHE A 87 -19.49 -4.24 5.77
CA PHE A 87 -19.23 -5.66 5.55
C PHE A 87 -18.55 -6.32 6.76
N GLN A 88 -17.68 -5.60 7.47
CA GLN A 88 -17.10 -6.10 8.71
C GLN A 88 -18.17 -6.35 9.79
N MET A 89 -19.22 -5.52 9.84
CA MET A 89 -20.36 -5.74 10.74
C MET A 89 -21.19 -6.96 10.33
N VAL A 90 -21.38 -7.19 9.03
CA VAL A 90 -21.99 -8.43 8.52
C VAL A 90 -21.20 -9.64 8.98
N LEU A 91 -19.89 -9.64 8.77
CA LEU A 91 -19.02 -10.75 9.19
C LEU A 91 -19.10 -10.98 10.70
N HIS A 92 -18.99 -9.91 11.49
CA HIS A 92 -19.06 -10.03 12.94
C HIS A 92 -20.39 -10.60 13.44
N LYS A 93 -21.50 -10.22 12.82
CA LYS A 93 -22.85 -10.61 13.24
C LYS A 93 -23.24 -12.02 12.78
N TYR A 94 -22.89 -12.40 11.57
CA TYR A 94 -23.39 -13.63 10.94
C TYR A 94 -22.32 -14.70 10.74
N PHE A 95 -21.03 -14.34 10.82
CA PHE A 95 -19.88 -15.23 10.62
C PHE A 95 -18.81 -15.00 11.70
N PRO A 96 -19.13 -15.14 13.00
CA PRO A 96 -18.20 -14.83 14.09
C PRO A 96 -16.94 -15.72 14.10
N GLU A 97 -16.97 -16.87 13.43
CA GLU A 97 -15.83 -17.75 13.21
C GLU A 97 -14.77 -17.14 12.27
N VAL A 98 -15.19 -16.20 11.42
CA VAL A 98 -14.29 -15.42 10.58
C VAL A 98 -13.69 -14.35 11.48
N GLY A 99 -12.42 -14.54 11.86
CA GLY A 99 -11.72 -13.65 12.79
C GLY A 99 -11.83 -12.14 12.43
N ILE A 100 -11.46 -11.29 13.39
CA ILE A 100 -11.83 -9.85 13.45
C ILE A 100 -11.48 -9.02 12.18
N SER A 101 -10.61 -9.47 11.28
CA SER A 101 -10.25 -8.73 10.07
C SER A 101 -9.69 -9.64 8.95
N PRO A 102 -10.54 -10.37 8.20
CA PRO A 102 -10.05 -11.22 7.14
C PRO A 102 -9.52 -10.39 5.95
N SER A 103 -8.52 -10.95 5.27
CA SER A 103 -7.97 -10.35 4.05
C SER A 103 -8.85 -10.71 2.85
N ILE A 104 -9.66 -9.75 2.39
CA ILE A 104 -10.55 -9.90 1.22
C ILE A 104 -9.88 -9.39 -0.07
N GLY A 105 -8.71 -8.73 0.07
CA GLY A 105 -8.03 -8.02 -1.02
C GLY A 105 -8.79 -6.78 -1.49
N ARG A 106 -8.15 -5.95 -2.32
CA ARG A 106 -8.77 -4.75 -2.90
C ARG A 106 -9.49 -5.14 -4.19
N GLN A 107 -10.82 -5.05 -4.18
CA GLN A 107 -11.68 -5.31 -5.36
C GLN A 107 -11.21 -4.45 -6.56
N GLY A 108 -11.17 -5.06 -7.75
CA GLY A 108 -10.81 -4.37 -8.99
C GLY A 108 -9.38 -3.84 -9.16
N LYS A 109 -8.45 -4.06 -8.21
CA LYS A 109 -7.07 -3.53 -8.32
C LYS A 109 -6.34 -4.01 -9.58
N ALA A 110 -6.51 -5.28 -9.97
CA ALA A 110 -5.91 -5.82 -11.17
C ALA A 110 -6.53 -5.23 -12.44
N LEU A 111 -7.87 -5.11 -12.49
CA LEU A 111 -8.60 -4.55 -13.62
C LEU A 111 -8.30 -3.05 -13.80
N ARG A 112 -8.31 -2.27 -12.72
CA ARG A 112 -7.95 -0.84 -12.75
C ARG A 112 -6.51 -0.62 -13.20
N ARG A 113 -5.56 -1.44 -12.75
CA ARG A 113 -4.18 -1.41 -13.28
C ARG A 113 -4.14 -1.69 -14.78
N LYS A 114 -4.94 -2.63 -15.27
CA LYS A 114 -5.04 -2.95 -16.71
C LYS A 114 -5.65 -1.80 -17.50
N GLN A 115 -6.69 -1.14 -16.98
CA GLN A 115 -7.32 0.03 -17.61
C GLN A 115 -6.41 1.26 -17.57
N GLN A 116 -5.77 1.55 -16.45
CA GLN A 116 -4.85 2.69 -16.32
C GLN A 116 -3.62 2.52 -17.21
N ARG A 117 -3.10 1.28 -17.37
CA ARG A 117 -2.07 0.98 -18.37
C ARG A 117 -2.56 1.20 -19.80
N LYS A 118 -3.84 0.91 -20.10
CA LYS A 118 -4.42 1.20 -21.43
C LYS A 118 -4.54 2.71 -21.67
N ILE A 119 -4.96 3.48 -20.67
CA ILE A 119 -5.08 4.94 -20.73
C ILE A 119 -3.69 5.57 -20.93
N ILE A 120 -2.71 5.21 -20.12
CA ILE A 120 -1.32 5.68 -20.26
C ILE A 120 -0.76 5.29 -21.63
N LYS A 121 -1.03 4.06 -22.10
CA LYS A 121 -0.58 3.62 -23.44
C LYS A 121 -1.25 4.43 -24.56
N SER A 122 -2.51 4.83 -24.42
CA SER A 122 -3.17 5.69 -25.40
C SER A 122 -2.71 7.14 -25.34
N GLU A 123 -2.37 7.66 -24.16
CA GLU A 123 -1.83 9.02 -23.97
C GLU A 123 -0.41 9.13 -24.55
N LEU A 124 0.46 8.13 -24.31
CA LEU A 124 1.80 8.07 -24.90
C LEU A 124 1.76 7.96 -26.43
N GLN A 125 0.79 7.24 -26.99
CA GLN A 125 0.58 7.15 -28.44
C GLN A 125 0.04 8.47 -29.04
N ALA A 126 -0.62 9.31 -28.26
CA ALA A 126 -1.07 10.64 -28.68
C ALA A 126 0.04 11.71 -28.55
N GLU A 127 0.97 11.54 -27.62
CA GLU A 127 2.16 12.39 -27.52
C GLU A 127 3.21 12.05 -28.59
N GLU A 128 3.39 10.77 -28.94
CA GLU A 128 4.29 10.33 -30.04
C GLU A 128 3.83 10.83 -31.42
N SER A 129 2.53 11.02 -31.65
CA SER A 129 2.01 11.58 -32.91
C SER A 129 2.16 13.10 -33.04
N THR A 130 2.63 13.78 -31.97
CA THR A 130 2.86 15.23 -31.96
C THR A 130 4.33 15.59 -32.23
N TYR A 131 5.26 14.61 -32.16
CA TYR A 131 6.71 14.84 -32.30
C TYR A 131 7.36 14.14 -33.51
N SER A 132 6.57 13.51 -34.39
CA SER A 132 7.07 12.70 -35.51
C SER A 132 7.43 13.48 -36.78
N ASP A 133 8.09 14.64 -36.65
CA ASP A 133 8.73 15.34 -37.78
C ASP A 133 10.21 15.64 -37.45
N LEU A 134 11.03 14.60 -37.34
CA LEU A 134 12.48 14.63 -37.61
C LEU A 134 13.06 13.19 -37.70
N PRO A 135 14.02 12.90 -38.58
CA PRO A 135 14.36 11.53 -38.96
C PRO A 135 15.26 10.85 -37.91
N GLN A 136 14.82 9.70 -37.38
CA GLN A 136 15.65 8.83 -36.54
C GLN A 136 16.36 7.76 -37.39
N MET A 137 17.69 7.70 -37.25
CA MET A 137 18.50 6.57 -37.69
C MET A 137 18.22 5.35 -36.81
N ALA A 138 17.91 4.23 -37.46
CA ALA A 138 17.69 2.94 -36.81
C ALA A 138 18.98 2.35 -36.24
N CYS A 139 18.94 1.88 -35.00
CA CYS A 139 19.86 0.87 -34.49
C CYS A 139 19.04 -0.34 -34.02
N ASN A 140 19.12 -1.42 -34.79
CA ASN A 140 18.58 -2.73 -34.47
C ASN A 140 19.52 -3.44 -33.48
N MET A 141 18.98 -4.02 -32.42
CA MET A 141 19.42 -5.32 -31.92
C MET A 141 18.23 -6.01 -31.24
N GLU A 142 17.81 -7.12 -31.85
CA GLU A 142 16.93 -8.12 -31.25
C GLU A 142 17.72 -9.14 -30.42
N GLU A 143 16.96 -9.90 -29.61
CA GLU A 143 17.28 -11.11 -28.86
C GLU A 143 18.03 -10.95 -27.53
N ALA A 144 17.70 -11.66 -26.44
CA ALA A 144 16.65 -12.63 -26.12
C ALA A 144 16.66 -12.84 -24.59
N CYS A 145 15.52 -13.19 -23.97
CA CYS A 145 15.54 -14.25 -22.96
C CYS A 145 14.12 -14.79 -22.70
N SER A 146 13.98 -16.08 -22.89
CA SER A 146 12.77 -16.88 -22.76
C SER A 146 12.80 -17.73 -21.48
N VAL A 147 11.60 -18.16 -21.07
CA VAL A 147 11.28 -19.29 -20.15
C VAL A 147 11.49 -18.98 -18.64
N THR A 148 10.49 -19.07 -17.75
CA THR A 148 9.74 -20.29 -17.38
C THR A 148 8.40 -20.00 -16.70
N HIS A 149 7.38 -20.78 -17.11
CA HIS A 149 6.08 -20.91 -16.47
C HIS A 149 6.14 -21.84 -15.24
N SER A 150 5.41 -21.48 -14.18
CA SER A 150 4.76 -22.42 -13.24
C SER A 150 3.71 -21.63 -12.45
N GLY A 151 2.46 -22.03 -12.24
CA GLY A 151 1.61 -23.10 -12.71
C GLY A 151 0.22 -22.71 -12.20
N GLU A 152 -0.69 -22.31 -13.09
CA GLU A 152 -2.10 -22.09 -12.74
C GLU A 152 -2.82 -23.43 -12.89
N SER A 153 -3.30 -23.99 -11.77
CA SER A 153 -4.20 -25.12 -11.78
C SER A 153 -5.61 -24.66 -12.15
N GLU A 154 -6.03 -24.99 -13.37
CA GLU A 154 -7.43 -25.00 -13.79
C GLU A 154 -8.19 -26.14 -13.10
N ALA A 155 -9.34 -25.84 -12.47
CA ALA A 155 -10.56 -26.64 -12.56
C ALA A 155 -11.69 -25.95 -11.77
N GLY A 156 -12.82 -25.72 -12.43
CA GLY A 156 -14.10 -25.43 -11.76
C GLY A 156 -14.96 -24.39 -12.47
N ASN A 157 -15.60 -24.79 -13.57
CA ASN A 157 -16.69 -24.05 -14.21
C ASN A 157 -17.76 -23.62 -13.19
N THR A 158 -17.83 -22.32 -12.90
CA THR A 158 -19.05 -21.66 -12.43
C THR A 158 -19.18 -20.34 -13.19
N SER A 159 -20.07 -20.37 -14.17
CA SER A 159 -20.47 -19.25 -15.01
C SER A 159 -21.20 -18.17 -14.20
N GLY A 160 -20.91 -16.90 -14.49
CA GLY A 160 -21.93 -15.84 -14.40
C GLY A 160 -21.68 -14.61 -13.51
N VAL A 161 -20.92 -14.67 -12.41
CA VAL A 161 -20.98 -13.59 -11.38
C VAL A 161 -19.68 -12.77 -11.23
N ARG A 162 -18.65 -13.03 -12.05
CA ARG A 162 -17.29 -12.52 -11.78
C ARG A 162 -16.96 -11.14 -12.34
N SER A 163 -17.89 -10.46 -13.04
CA SER A 163 -17.57 -9.29 -13.88
C SER A 163 -18.30 -7.96 -13.56
N ASP A 164 -19.30 -7.95 -12.68
CA ASP A 164 -20.29 -6.85 -12.70
C ASP A 164 -19.99 -5.70 -11.72
N VAL A 165 -19.28 -5.99 -10.61
CA VAL A 165 -19.06 -5.03 -9.53
C VAL A 165 -18.15 -3.86 -9.96
N ASP A 166 -17.06 -4.15 -10.68
CA ASP A 166 -16.12 -3.12 -11.13
C ASP A 166 -16.69 -2.24 -12.27
N ALA A 167 -17.52 -2.82 -13.14
CA ALA A 167 -18.20 -2.09 -14.20
C ALA A 167 -19.29 -1.15 -13.64
N LEU A 168 -20.04 -1.60 -12.63
CA LEU A 168 -21.01 -0.80 -11.89
C LEU A 168 -20.35 0.37 -11.16
N PHE A 169 -19.20 0.14 -10.54
CA PHE A 169 -18.42 1.19 -9.86
C PHE A 169 -17.80 2.21 -10.83
N THR A 170 -17.56 1.85 -12.09
CA THR A 170 -17.03 2.79 -13.10
C THR A 170 -18.14 3.69 -13.67
N LYS A 171 -19.37 3.18 -13.78
CA LYS A 171 -20.55 3.96 -14.23
C LYS A 171 -20.96 5.08 -13.28
N MET A 172 -20.51 5.03 -12.03
CA MET A 172 -20.82 6.00 -10.98
C MET A 172 -20.20 7.39 -11.23
N SER A 173 -19.08 7.47 -11.95
CA SER A 173 -18.41 8.74 -12.25
C SER A 173 -19.11 9.58 -13.33
N LEU A 174 -20.13 9.04 -14.01
CA LEU A 174 -20.78 9.67 -15.17
C LEU A 174 -22.19 10.22 -14.88
N HIS A 175 -22.78 9.92 -13.71
CA HIS A 175 -24.14 10.33 -13.37
C HIS A 175 -24.18 11.17 -12.08
N THR A 176 -23.55 12.34 -12.10
CA THR A 176 -23.85 13.42 -11.15
C THR A 176 -24.78 14.42 -11.83
N GLY A 177 -26.04 14.05 -12.00
CA GLY A 177 -27.07 14.92 -12.55
C GLY A 177 -28.43 14.63 -11.92
N SER A 178 -28.85 15.51 -10.98
CA SER A 178 -30.23 15.67 -10.49
C SER A 178 -30.99 14.39 -10.11
N THR A 179 -30.60 13.72 -9.02
CA THR A 179 -31.34 12.58 -8.47
C THR A 179 -31.81 12.84 -7.03
N CYS A 180 -33.06 12.47 -6.73
CA CYS A 180 -33.72 12.59 -5.42
C CYS A 180 -32.97 11.80 -4.33
N GLU A 181 -32.87 12.32 -3.09
CA GLU A 181 -32.16 11.70 -1.97
C GLU A 181 -32.56 10.23 -1.72
N THR A 182 -33.85 9.92 -1.81
CA THR A 182 -34.40 8.55 -1.64
C THR A 182 -33.88 7.58 -2.70
N THR A 183 -33.71 8.05 -3.94
CA THR A 183 -33.18 7.22 -5.04
C THR A 183 -31.68 6.94 -4.87
N MET A 184 -30.94 7.87 -4.25
CA MET A 184 -29.52 7.70 -3.96
C MET A 184 -29.26 6.72 -2.81
N SER A 185 -30.04 6.76 -1.73
CA SER A 185 -29.93 5.78 -0.64
C SER A 185 -30.22 4.34 -1.12
N THR A 186 -31.26 4.18 -1.92
CA THR A 186 -31.63 2.88 -2.53
C THR A 186 -30.52 2.34 -3.45
N TYR A 187 -29.90 3.22 -4.24
CA TYR A 187 -28.79 2.86 -5.12
C TYR A 187 -27.54 2.43 -4.34
N LYS A 188 -27.15 3.18 -3.30
CA LYS A 188 -26.00 2.84 -2.44
C LYS A 188 -26.19 1.50 -1.73
N TYR A 189 -27.40 1.24 -1.23
CA TYR A 189 -27.74 -0.06 -0.66
C TYR A 189 -27.50 -1.21 -1.65
N SER A 190 -27.98 -1.08 -2.90
CA SER A 190 -27.76 -2.12 -3.92
C SER A 190 -26.27 -2.39 -4.19
N LEU A 191 -25.45 -1.34 -4.20
CA LEU A 191 -23.99 -1.49 -4.34
C LEU A 191 -23.35 -2.17 -3.13
N PHE A 192 -23.79 -1.82 -1.92
CA PHE A 192 -23.34 -2.45 -0.68
C PHE A 192 -23.67 -3.95 -0.66
N GLU A 193 -24.88 -4.33 -1.06
CA GLU A 193 -25.30 -5.74 -1.13
C GLU A 193 -24.41 -6.54 -2.09
N LYS A 194 -24.15 -6.00 -3.29
CA LYS A 194 -23.22 -6.60 -4.26
C LYS A 194 -21.80 -6.70 -3.71
N PHE A 195 -21.34 -5.69 -2.97
CA PHE A 195 -20.04 -5.71 -2.30
C PHE A 195 -19.96 -6.85 -1.28
N CYS A 196 -21.00 -7.05 -0.48
CA CYS A 196 -21.07 -8.12 0.51
C CYS A 196 -21.06 -9.50 -0.15
N GLN A 197 -21.89 -9.73 -1.15
CA GLN A 197 -21.93 -10.99 -1.89
C GLN A 197 -20.56 -11.34 -2.47
N SER A 198 -19.89 -10.36 -3.11
CA SER A 198 -18.52 -10.53 -3.61
C SER A 198 -17.51 -10.84 -2.50
N GLY A 199 -17.63 -10.15 -1.35
CA GLY A 199 -16.79 -10.34 -0.19
C GLY A 199 -16.91 -11.75 0.41
N LEU A 200 -18.14 -12.23 0.62
CA LEU A 200 -18.42 -13.57 1.15
C LEU A 200 -17.88 -14.67 0.23
N CYS A 201 -18.14 -14.56 -1.08
CA CYS A 201 -17.64 -15.51 -2.07
C CYS A 201 -16.10 -15.66 -2.03
N ARG A 202 -15.37 -14.56 -1.81
CA ARG A 202 -13.90 -14.59 -1.70
C ARG A 202 -13.38 -15.20 -0.41
N LEU A 203 -14.20 -15.19 0.64
CA LEU A 203 -13.91 -15.85 1.90
C LEU A 203 -14.35 -17.32 1.87
N GLY A 204 -14.91 -17.81 0.75
CA GLY A 204 -15.48 -19.16 0.65
C GLY A 204 -16.78 -19.32 1.45
N LEU A 205 -17.41 -18.22 1.86
CA LEU A 205 -18.63 -18.21 2.65
C LEU A 205 -19.85 -18.15 1.73
N LYS A 206 -20.88 -18.91 2.06
CA LYS A 206 -22.17 -18.83 1.36
C LYS A 206 -23.09 -17.86 2.10
N PRO A 207 -23.68 -16.87 1.42
CA PRO A 207 -24.72 -16.05 2.03
C PRO A 207 -25.92 -16.94 2.40
N SER A 208 -26.36 -16.87 3.65
CA SER A 208 -27.67 -17.39 4.07
C SER A 208 -28.77 -16.38 3.69
N ASP A 209 -29.97 -16.85 3.42
CA ASP A 209 -31.14 -15.99 3.15
C ASP A 209 -31.52 -15.12 4.37
N ASP A 210 -31.05 -15.48 5.55
CA ASP A 210 -31.31 -14.77 6.82
C ASP A 210 -30.45 -13.52 7.02
N ILE A 211 -29.47 -13.24 6.13
CA ILE A 211 -28.58 -12.09 6.30
C ILE A 211 -29.34 -10.80 5.99
N ASN A 212 -29.65 -10.04 7.04
CA ASN A 212 -30.28 -8.73 6.90
C ASN A 212 -29.27 -7.64 6.50
N PHE A 213 -28.87 -7.60 5.22
CA PHE A 213 -27.98 -6.56 4.67
C PHE A 213 -28.58 -5.16 4.80
N LEU A 214 -29.89 -5.01 4.56
CA LEU A 214 -30.58 -3.72 4.61
C LEU A 214 -30.53 -3.11 6.02
N GLY A 215 -30.73 -3.92 7.06
CA GLY A 215 -30.65 -3.50 8.45
C GLY A 215 -29.25 -3.00 8.81
N ILE A 216 -28.21 -3.74 8.42
CA ILE A 216 -26.82 -3.30 8.64
C ILE A 216 -26.50 -2.02 7.87
N TRP A 217 -26.97 -1.89 6.62
CA TRP A 217 -26.74 -0.67 5.84
C TRP A 217 -27.40 0.55 6.49
N LYS A 218 -28.66 0.43 6.94
CA LYS A 218 -29.36 1.52 7.63
C LYS A 218 -28.66 1.96 8.92
N GLU A 219 -27.99 1.05 9.61
CA GLU A 219 -27.19 1.36 10.81
C GLU A 219 -25.91 2.13 10.46
N VAL A 220 -25.25 1.80 9.33
CA VAL A 220 -23.97 2.40 8.93
C VAL A 220 -24.13 3.68 8.12
N GLU A 221 -25.18 3.81 7.31
CA GLU A 221 -25.41 4.92 6.40
C GLU A 221 -25.25 6.32 7.05
N PRO A 222 -25.75 6.57 8.28
CA PRO A 222 -25.56 7.85 8.96
C PRO A 222 -24.10 8.22 9.23
N TYR A 223 -23.21 7.23 9.33
CA TYR A 223 -21.79 7.41 9.66
C TYR A 223 -20.87 7.44 8.44
N VAL A 224 -21.40 7.27 7.22
CA VAL A 224 -20.60 7.24 5.98
C VAL A 224 -19.79 8.52 5.79
N SER A 225 -20.33 9.67 6.20
CA SER A 225 -19.64 10.96 6.14
C SER A 225 -18.38 11.01 7.00
N LEU A 226 -18.33 10.25 8.11
CA LEU A 226 -17.16 10.19 9.00
C LEU A 226 -15.96 9.51 8.34
N ILE A 227 -16.18 8.69 7.31
CA ILE A 227 -15.09 8.02 6.58
C ILE A 227 -14.11 9.04 6.00
N GLY A 228 -14.58 10.18 5.52
CA GLY A 228 -13.72 11.26 5.03
C GLY A 228 -12.78 11.80 6.12
N ILE A 229 -13.29 11.95 7.36
CA ILE A 229 -12.51 12.43 8.50
C ILE A 229 -11.45 11.40 8.91
N TYR A 230 -11.85 10.14 9.11
CA TYR A 230 -10.91 9.06 9.42
C TYR A 230 -9.84 8.90 8.35
N TRP A 231 -10.25 9.06 7.09
CA TRP A 231 -9.34 9.00 5.97
C TRP A 231 -8.34 10.17 5.97
N SER A 232 -8.77 11.39 6.27
CA SER A 232 -7.87 12.54 6.38
C SER A 232 -6.87 12.38 7.53
N LEU A 233 -7.30 11.88 8.68
CA LEU A 233 -6.40 11.53 9.79
C LEU A 233 -5.38 10.47 9.36
N ARG A 234 -5.84 9.44 8.63
CA ARG A 234 -4.97 8.41 8.05
C ARG A 234 -3.92 9.01 7.12
N ALA A 235 -4.31 9.94 6.24
CA ALA A 235 -3.38 10.61 5.34
C ALA A 235 -2.36 11.49 6.09
N ALA A 236 -2.77 12.15 7.18
CA ALA A 236 -1.88 12.96 8.00
C ALA A 236 -0.88 12.13 8.83
N PHE A 237 -1.33 11.02 9.43
CA PHE A 237 -0.50 10.19 10.29
C PHE A 237 0.44 9.24 9.53
N GLY A 238 0.11 8.84 8.31
CA GLY A 238 0.96 7.95 7.48
C GLY A 238 2.42 8.42 7.38
N PRO A 239 2.67 9.65 6.90
CA PRO A 239 4.02 10.21 6.82
C PRO A 239 4.71 10.32 8.18
N LEU A 240 3.99 10.74 9.23
CA LEU A 240 4.56 10.86 10.57
C LEU A 240 5.08 9.50 11.10
N LEU A 241 4.28 8.45 10.93
CA LEU A 241 4.66 7.10 11.35
C LEU A 241 5.81 6.53 10.52
N GLU A 242 5.85 6.82 9.21
CA GLU A 242 7.01 6.50 8.39
C GLU A 242 8.26 7.23 8.87
N THR A 243 8.18 8.53 9.16
CA THR A 243 9.31 9.31 9.66
C THR A 243 9.82 8.77 11.00
N LEU A 244 8.94 8.39 11.93
CA LEU A 244 9.36 7.78 13.20
C LEU A 244 10.18 6.51 12.98
N ILE A 245 9.73 5.66 12.06
CA ILE A 245 10.40 4.41 11.69
C ILE A 245 11.76 4.67 11.02
N LEU A 246 11.85 5.70 10.16
CA LEU A 246 13.09 6.06 9.49
C LEU A 246 14.10 6.70 10.46
N LEU A 247 13.63 7.56 11.35
CA LEU A 247 14.46 8.18 12.38
C LEU A 247 15.01 7.15 13.37
N ASP A 248 14.21 6.18 13.81
CA ASP A 248 14.69 5.06 14.64
C ASP A 248 15.89 4.34 14.00
N ARG A 249 15.85 4.13 12.69
CA ARG A 249 16.93 3.47 11.94
C ARG A 249 18.15 4.36 11.75
N LEU A 250 17.94 5.64 11.50
CA LEU A 250 19.02 6.61 11.42
C LEU A 250 19.74 6.72 12.77
N LEU A 251 18.99 6.86 13.86
CA LEU A 251 19.53 6.89 15.22
C LEU A 251 20.33 5.62 15.53
N PHE A 252 19.79 4.44 15.20
CA PHE A 252 20.51 3.17 15.39
C PHE A 252 21.87 3.13 14.68
N LEU A 253 21.97 3.73 13.49
CA LEU A 253 23.23 3.83 12.75
C LEU A 253 24.17 4.89 13.35
N GLN A 254 23.64 6.04 13.77
CA GLN A 254 24.42 7.11 14.40
C GLN A 254 24.93 6.73 15.79
N GLU A 255 24.23 5.84 16.50
CA GLU A 255 24.67 5.25 17.77
C GLU A 255 25.97 4.43 17.63
N GLN A 256 26.38 4.07 16.41
CA GLN A 256 27.67 3.40 16.15
C GLN A 256 28.88 4.35 16.20
N GLY A 257 28.64 5.66 16.38
CA GLY A 257 29.70 6.67 16.46
C GLY A 257 30.54 6.75 15.18
N ASP A 258 31.84 6.99 15.34
CA ASP A 258 32.77 7.21 14.23
C ASP A 258 33.02 5.96 13.37
N VAL A 259 32.42 4.81 13.71
CA VAL A 259 32.49 3.58 12.90
C VAL A 259 31.72 3.76 11.59
N LEU A 260 30.74 4.68 11.54
CA LEU A 260 29.80 4.76 10.43
C LEU A 260 29.28 6.17 10.20
N GLU A 261 29.38 6.64 8.96
CA GLU A 261 28.72 7.85 8.49
C GLU A 261 27.32 7.49 8.01
N SER A 262 26.28 8.16 8.51
CA SER A 262 24.90 7.91 8.08
C SER A 262 24.10 9.19 7.89
N VAL A 263 23.25 9.16 6.86
CA VAL A 263 22.39 10.29 6.46
C VAL A 263 21.04 9.77 5.97
N MET A 264 20.01 10.59 6.14
CA MET A 264 18.67 10.35 5.62
C MET A 264 18.32 11.43 4.61
N LEU A 265 18.09 11.05 3.35
CA LEU A 265 17.87 11.99 2.25
C LEU A 265 16.60 11.65 1.45
N PRO A 266 15.79 12.65 1.06
CA PRO A 266 14.77 12.47 0.04
C PRO A 266 15.44 12.36 -1.34
N ILE A 267 15.44 11.15 -1.92
CA ILE A 267 16.10 10.85 -3.20
C ILE A 267 15.14 10.77 -4.39
N PHE A 268 13.82 10.70 -4.14
CA PHE A 268 12.81 10.66 -5.20
C PHE A 268 11.74 11.75 -5.05
N ASP A 269 11.05 12.04 -6.14
CA ASP A 269 9.79 12.78 -6.07
C ASP A 269 8.72 11.87 -5.43
N PRO A 270 8.10 12.26 -4.31
CA PRO A 270 7.10 11.46 -3.65
C PRO A 270 5.80 11.28 -4.47
N ALA A 271 5.57 12.09 -5.51
CA ALA A 271 4.50 11.85 -6.48
C ALA A 271 4.78 10.64 -7.38
N ILE A 272 6.05 10.38 -7.70
CA ILE A 272 6.49 9.25 -8.54
C ILE A 272 6.72 8.00 -7.68
N SER A 273 7.53 8.14 -6.63
CA SER A 273 7.81 7.10 -5.66
C SER A 273 7.55 7.64 -4.26
N PRO A 274 6.37 7.37 -3.68
CA PRO A 274 6.07 7.85 -2.34
C PRO A 274 7.01 7.36 -1.25
N ARG A 275 7.79 6.32 -1.56
CA ARG A 275 8.93 5.89 -0.74
C ARG A 275 10.16 6.63 -1.20
N ASN A 276 10.19 7.92 -0.89
CA ASN A 276 11.19 8.81 -1.44
C ASN A 276 12.41 9.01 -0.55
N VAL A 277 12.37 8.59 0.71
CA VAL A 277 13.48 8.77 1.65
C VAL A 277 14.38 7.53 1.67
N ALA A 278 15.68 7.75 1.49
CA ALA A 278 16.71 6.74 1.67
C ALA A 278 17.55 7.00 2.92
N ILE A 279 17.89 5.93 3.63
CA ILE A 279 18.92 5.92 4.66
C ILE A 279 20.19 5.40 4.00
N ILE A 280 21.21 6.24 3.94
CA ILE A 280 22.52 5.93 3.38
C ILE A 280 23.49 5.83 4.54
N ALA A 281 24.25 4.74 4.59
CA ALA A 281 25.21 4.51 5.64
C ALA A 281 26.49 3.90 5.06
N LYS A 282 27.66 4.44 5.42
CA LYS A 282 28.97 4.04 4.91
C LYS A 282 29.97 3.91 6.06
N LYS A 283 30.82 2.87 6.00
CA LYS A 283 32.01 2.77 6.86
C LYS A 283 33.11 3.67 6.29
N PRO A 284 33.75 4.53 7.11
CA PRO A 284 34.86 5.36 6.65
C PRO A 284 35.94 4.48 6.00
N ASP A 285 36.54 4.98 4.93
CA ASP A 285 37.68 4.30 4.33
C ASP A 285 38.79 4.29 5.37
N ALA A 286 39.21 3.10 5.78
CA ALA A 286 40.37 2.95 6.66
C ALA A 286 41.48 3.68 5.93
N GLY A 287 41.91 4.83 6.49
CA GLY A 287 42.88 5.68 5.83
C GLY A 287 44.02 4.80 5.36
N ILE A 288 44.34 4.88 4.08
CA ILE A 288 45.65 4.44 3.61
C ILE A 288 46.60 5.32 4.40
N SER A 289 47.05 4.81 5.56
CA SER A 289 48.21 5.32 6.23
C SER A 289 49.31 5.15 5.21
N SER A 290 49.66 6.25 4.54
CA SER A 290 50.79 6.35 3.64
C SER A 290 52.03 5.97 4.44
N HIS A 291 52.38 4.68 4.42
CA HIS A 291 53.72 4.24 4.74
C HIS A 291 54.62 4.78 3.64
N HIS A 292 55.01 6.05 3.78
CA HIS A 292 56.19 6.59 3.13
C HIS A 292 57.40 5.97 3.82
N SER A 293 57.71 4.72 3.45
CA SER A 293 59.03 4.15 3.73
C SER A 293 60.02 4.85 2.80
N SER A 294 60.65 5.90 3.32
CA SER A 294 61.92 6.40 2.79
C SER A 294 63.01 5.39 3.13
N ARG A 295 63.48 4.64 2.14
CA ARG A 295 64.85 4.12 2.06
C ARG A 295 65.29 4.07 0.62
#